data_AF-A0A9N7NFZ5-F1
#
_entry.id   AF-A0A9N7NFZ5-F1
#
_cell.length_a   1.000
_cell.length_b   1.000
_cell.length_c   1.000
_cell.angle_alpha   90.00
_cell.angle_beta   90.00
_cell.angle_gamma   90.00
#
_symmetry.space_group_name_H-M   'P 1'
#
loop_
_entity.id
_entity.type
_entity.pdbx_description
1 polymer ?
#
loop_
_entity_poly.entity_id
_entity_poly.type
_entity_poly.pdbx_seq_one_letter_code
_entity_poly.pdbx_strand_id
1 'polypeptide(L)'
;MLILTFLFSTTLNTLLSLTATSGLEHHQLILVNNCNETIWPAIQAGAGHPTPQDGGFQLSTNQEIVLNVPNKWSGRIWARQSCNFDPNGQKGSCATGDCSGQLGCRGLGGLPPATLNLLNNNIWYHKMQ
;
A
#
# COMPACT_ATOMS: atom_id res chain seq x y z
N MET A 1 23.39 32.58 44.55
CA MET A 1 24.10 31.54 43.77
C MET A 1 23.69 30.10 44.11
N LEU A 2 22.70 29.86 44.99
CA LEU A 2 22.17 28.51 45.27
C LEU A 2 20.79 28.28 44.62
N ILE A 3 20.03 29.34 44.33
CA ILE A 3 18.71 29.23 43.68
C ILE A 3 18.84 28.90 42.18
N LEU A 4 19.93 29.37 41.53
CA LEU A 4 20.19 29.13 40.11
C LEU A 4 20.62 27.68 39.82
N THR A 5 21.25 27.00 40.77
CA THR A 5 21.72 25.60 40.62
C THR A 5 20.59 24.59 40.79
N PHE A 6 19.60 24.88 41.65
CA PHE A 6 18.38 24.07 41.78
C PHE A 6 17.51 24.08 40.53
N LEU A 7 17.44 25.23 39.83
CA LEU A 7 16.70 25.36 38.58
C LEU A 7 17.38 24.61 37.41
N PHE A 8 18.71 24.46 37.43
CA PHE A 8 19.46 23.70 36.42
C PHE A 8 19.39 22.18 36.62
N SER A 9 19.27 21.71 37.87
CA SER A 9 19.19 20.28 38.20
C SER A 9 17.79 19.69 37.93
N THR A 10 16.75 20.51 38.07
CA THR A 10 15.36 20.12 37.78
C THR A 10 15.07 20.08 36.28
N THR A 11 15.71 20.93 35.47
CA THR A 11 15.54 20.92 34.00
C THR A 11 16.30 19.78 33.31
N LEU A 12 17.35 19.24 33.92
CA LEU A 12 18.09 18.10 33.37
C LEU A 12 17.37 16.75 33.60
N ASN A 13 16.52 16.65 34.63
CA ASN A 13 15.79 15.42 34.97
C ASN A 13 14.39 15.31 34.34
N THR A 14 13.95 16.31 33.56
CA THR A 14 12.69 16.24 32.80
C THR A 14 12.89 15.79 31.36
N LEU A 15 13.96 15.01 31.09
CA LEU A 15 14.26 14.44 29.77
C LEU A 15 14.07 12.92 29.78
N LEU A 16 12.85 12.46 30.04
CA LEU A 16 12.43 11.13 29.58
C LEU A 16 10.89 11.03 29.54
N SER A 17 10.28 11.81 28.65
CA SER A 17 8.91 11.52 28.25
C SER A 17 8.93 10.18 27.51
N LEU A 18 8.43 9.11 28.15
CA LEU A 18 8.17 7.82 27.52
C LEU A 18 7.30 8.08 26.27
N THR A 19 7.90 7.98 25.09
CA THR A 19 7.11 7.80 23.87
C THR A 19 6.56 6.39 23.94
N ALA A 20 5.30 6.26 24.36
CA ALA A 20 4.54 5.03 24.18
C ALA A 20 4.44 4.80 22.67
N THR A 21 5.30 3.95 22.13
CA THR A 21 5.12 3.44 20.78
C THR A 21 3.90 2.53 20.88
N SER A 22 2.73 3.04 20.50
CA SER A 22 1.65 2.14 20.14
C SER A 22 2.16 1.40 18.93
N GLY A 23 2.49 0.12 19.10
CA GLY A 23 2.81 -0.73 17.97
C GLY A 23 1.64 -0.65 17.02
N LEU A 24 1.83 0.02 15.88
CA LEU A 24 0.85 0.00 14.81
C LEU A 24 0.78 -1.45 14.39
N GLU A 25 -0.25 -2.17 14.82
CA GLU A 25 -0.47 -3.52 14.34
C GLU A 25 -0.71 -3.42 12.83
N HIS A 26 0.25 -3.95 12.08
CA HIS A 26 0.22 -3.98 10.64
C HIS A 26 0.08 -5.42 10.18
N HIS A 27 -0.63 -5.58 9.08
CA HIS A 27 -0.70 -6.85 8.37
C HIS A 27 0.10 -6.76 7.07
N GLN A 28 0.60 -7.90 6.62
CA GLN A 28 1.33 -8.01 5.38
C GLN A 28 0.45 -8.64 4.30
N LEU A 29 0.31 -7.94 3.19
CA LEU A 29 -0.27 -8.49 1.97
C LEU A 29 0.87 -8.88 1.03
N ILE A 30 0.96 -10.16 0.69
CA ILE A 30 1.97 -10.65 -0.25
C ILE A 30 1.29 -10.88 -1.60
N LEU A 31 1.73 -10.11 -2.60
CA LEU A 31 1.27 -10.23 -3.98
C LEU A 31 2.35 -10.90 -4.81
N VAL A 32 2.00 -11.98 -5.50
CA VAL A 32 2.92 -12.75 -6.34
C VAL A 32 2.40 -12.82 -7.76
N ASN A 33 3.22 -12.41 -8.73
CA ASN A 33 2.95 -12.59 -10.14
C ASN A 33 3.48 -13.95 -10.60
N ASN A 34 2.59 -14.93 -10.72
CA ASN A 34 2.91 -16.26 -11.28
C ASN A 34 2.50 -16.40 -12.75
N CYS A 35 2.17 -15.29 -13.43
CA CYS A 35 1.88 -15.26 -14.86
C CYS A 35 3.18 -15.19 -15.65
N ASN A 36 3.19 -15.76 -16.86
CA ASN A 36 4.31 -15.69 -17.80
C ASN A 36 4.45 -14.32 -18.51
N GLU A 37 3.85 -13.28 -17.94
CA GLU A 37 3.88 -11.92 -18.43
C GLU A 37 3.94 -10.93 -17.27
N THR A 38 4.35 -9.69 -17.56
CA THR A 38 4.25 -8.59 -16.62
C THR A 38 2.79 -8.20 -16.41
N ILE A 39 2.42 -7.98 -15.15
CA ILE A 39 1.11 -7.45 -14.78
C ILE A 39 1.29 -6.14 -14.02
N TRP A 40 0.22 -5.35 -13.95
CA TRP A 40 0.19 -4.10 -13.20
C TRP A 40 -0.87 -4.19 -12.12
N PRO A 41 -0.55 -4.72 -10.93
CA PRO A 41 -1.49 -4.76 -9.83
C PRO A 41 -2.09 -3.38 -9.58
N ALA A 42 -3.39 -3.35 -9.32
CA ALA A 42 -4.13 -2.16 -8.95
C ALA A 42 -4.84 -2.41 -7.63
N ILE A 43 -4.84 -1.39 -6.78
CA ILE A 43 -5.30 -1.46 -5.40
C ILE A 43 -6.23 -0.28 -5.12
N GLN A 44 -7.41 -0.60 -4.60
CA GLN A 44 -8.39 0.37 -4.12
C GLN A 44 -8.66 0.08 -2.65
N ALA A 45 -8.20 0.96 -1.75
CA ALA A 45 -8.53 0.84 -0.33
C ALA A 45 -10.02 1.12 -0.09
N GLY A 46 -10.58 0.45 0.92
CA GLY A 46 -11.90 0.76 1.47
C GLY A 46 -11.92 2.13 2.16
N ALA A 47 -13.14 2.63 2.42
CA ALA A 47 -13.32 3.92 3.09
C ALA A 47 -12.59 3.94 4.44
N GLY A 48 -11.83 5.02 4.70
CA GLY A 48 -11.08 5.21 5.94
C GLY A 48 -9.72 4.49 6.00
N HIS A 49 -9.31 3.78 4.94
CA HIS A 49 -8.01 3.12 4.88
C HIS A 49 -7.04 3.79 3.90
N PRO A 50 -5.72 3.79 4.18
CA PRO A 50 -4.73 4.23 3.22
C PRO A 50 -4.63 3.27 2.03
N THR A 51 -4.37 3.82 0.85
CA THR A 51 -4.09 3.02 -0.36
C THR A 51 -2.57 2.81 -0.49
N PRO A 52 -2.06 1.57 -0.39
CA PRO A 52 -0.63 1.31 -0.55
C PRO A 52 -0.20 1.53 -2.01
N GLN A 53 1.08 1.87 -2.21
CA GLN A 53 1.71 2.03 -3.54
C GLN A 53 0.92 2.97 -4.49
N ASP A 54 0.32 4.03 -3.96
CA ASP A 54 -0.55 4.96 -4.70
C ASP A 54 -1.68 4.28 -5.51
N GLY A 55 -2.02 3.05 -5.15
CA GLY A 55 -3.06 2.27 -5.81
C GLY A 55 -2.62 1.49 -7.05
N GLY A 56 -1.34 1.44 -7.39
CA GLY A 56 -0.89 0.57 -8.47
C GLY A 56 0.58 0.69 -8.83
N PHE A 57 1.13 -0.41 -9.35
CA PHE A 57 2.55 -0.56 -9.67
C PHE A 57 2.74 -1.63 -10.75
N GLN A 58 3.98 -1.83 -11.21
CA GLN A 58 4.35 -2.90 -12.13
C GLN A 58 4.91 -4.09 -11.34
N LEU A 59 4.53 -5.32 -11.72
CA LEU A 59 5.04 -6.55 -11.13
C LEU A 59 5.40 -7.54 -12.24
N SER A 60 6.70 -7.74 -12.47
CA SER A 60 7.18 -8.62 -13.55
C SER A 60 6.96 -10.09 -13.20
N THR A 61 7.11 -10.96 -14.20
CA THR A 61 6.97 -12.41 -14.06
C THR A 61 7.82 -12.96 -12.90
N ASN A 62 7.22 -13.82 -12.07
CA ASN A 62 7.80 -14.45 -10.88
C ASN A 62 8.29 -13.45 -9.81
N GLN A 63 7.88 -12.18 -9.88
CA GLN A 63 8.17 -11.21 -8.82
C GLN A 63 7.07 -11.24 -7.76
N GLU A 64 7.48 -10.91 -6.54
CA GLU A 64 6.59 -10.68 -5.42
C GLU A 64 6.86 -9.33 -4.77
N ILE A 65 5.85 -8.82 -4.07
CA ILE A 65 5.97 -7.65 -3.22
C ILE A 65 5.19 -7.86 -1.93
N VAL A 66 5.74 -7.34 -0.84
CA VAL A 66 5.09 -7.30 0.47
C VAL A 66 4.60 -5.89 0.76
N LEU A 67 3.30 -5.73 0.98
CA LEU A 67 2.66 -4.47 1.32
C LEU A 67 2.27 -4.48 2.79
N ASN A 68 2.76 -3.50 3.55
CA ASN A 68 2.32 -3.29 4.92
C ASN A 68 1.03 -2.46 4.90
N VAL A 69 -0.05 -3.02 5.44
CA VAL A 69 -1.34 -2.34 5.60
C VAL A 69 -1.73 -2.27 7.06
N PRO A 70 -2.53 -1.27 7.49
CA PRO A 70 -3.04 -1.20 8.86
C PRO A 70 -3.85 -2.45 9.26
N ASN A 71 -3.98 -2.70 10.57
CA ASN A 71 -4.92 -3.70 11.07
C ASN A 71 -6.34 -3.43 10.53
N LYS A 72 -7.07 -4.51 10.22
CA LYS A 72 -8.42 -4.49 9.65
C LYS A 72 -8.53 -3.73 8.33
N TRP A 73 -7.42 -3.58 7.60
CA TRP A 73 -7.46 -3.00 6.27
C TRP A 73 -8.41 -3.79 5.37
N SER A 74 -9.22 -3.07 4.61
CA SER A 74 -10.13 -3.61 3.61
C SER A 74 -9.89 -2.90 2.29
N GLY A 75 -10.16 -3.61 1.19
CA GLY A 75 -9.99 -3.06 -0.15
C GLY A 75 -10.16 -4.10 -1.24
N ARG A 76 -9.88 -3.68 -2.46
CA ARG A 76 -9.93 -4.50 -3.68
C ARG A 76 -8.56 -4.51 -4.32
N ILE A 77 -8.17 -5.68 -4.82
CA ILE A 77 -6.95 -5.85 -5.61
C ILE A 77 -7.33 -6.58 -6.90
N TRP A 78 -6.82 -6.10 -8.02
CA TRP A 78 -6.99 -6.76 -9.32
C TRP A 78 -5.71 -6.64 -10.15
N ALA A 79 -5.54 -7.59 -11.08
CA ALA A 79 -4.46 -7.54 -12.06
C ALA A 79 -4.90 -6.71 -13.27
N ARG A 80 -4.00 -5.88 -13.78
CA ARG A 80 -4.13 -5.26 -15.10
C ARG A 80 -3.13 -5.90 -16.06
N GLN A 81 -3.54 -6.09 -17.31
CA GLN A 81 -2.71 -6.69 -18.36
C GLN A 81 -2.54 -5.75 -19.55
N SER A 82 -1.46 -5.99 -20.29
CA SER A 82 -1.12 -5.25 -21.52
C SER A 82 -1.16 -3.74 -21.33
N CYS A 83 -0.51 -3.24 -20.27
CA CYS A 83 -0.45 -1.82 -20.00
C CYS A 83 0.73 -1.14 -20.68
N ASN A 84 0.53 0.12 -21.06
CA ASN A 84 1.58 1.00 -21.53
C ASN A 84 1.43 2.35 -20.83
N PHE A 85 2.47 2.76 -20.10
CA PHE A 85 2.50 4.03 -19.38
C PHE A 85 3.69 4.87 -19.84
N ASP A 86 3.55 6.19 -19.72
CA ASP A 86 4.68 7.11 -19.85
C ASP A 86 5.72 6.86 -18.75
N PRO A 87 6.97 7.35 -18.90
CA PRO A 87 8.03 7.12 -17.91
C PRO A 87 7.69 7.58 -16.48
N ASN A 88 6.71 8.48 -16.34
CA ASN A 88 6.27 9.02 -15.07
C ASN A 88 5.06 8.26 -14.48
N GLY A 89 4.47 7.31 -15.20
CA GLY A 89 3.27 6.56 -14.79
C GLY A 89 1.99 7.41 -14.69
N GLN A 90 1.98 8.63 -15.22
CA GLN A 90 0.88 9.58 -15.10
C GLN A 90 -0.15 9.44 -16.21
N LYS A 91 0.28 8.94 -17.38
CA LYS A 91 -0.57 8.73 -18.54
C LYS A 91 -0.27 7.40 -19.19
N GLY A 92 -1.31 6.72 -19.62
CA GLY A 92 -1.22 5.41 -20.26
C GLY A 92 -2.57 4.76 -20.40
N SER A 93 -2.56 3.45 -20.57
CA SER A 93 -3.76 2.62 -20.64
C SER A 93 -3.42 1.15 -20.46
N CYS A 94 -4.36 0.39 -19.92
CA CYS A 94 -4.33 -1.07 -19.90
C CYS A 94 -5.47 -1.66 -20.75
N ALA A 95 -5.26 -2.85 -21.31
CA ALA A 95 -6.31 -3.55 -22.05
C ALA A 95 -7.41 -4.10 -21.12
N THR A 96 -7.03 -4.51 -19.91
CA THR A 96 -7.93 -5.06 -18.89
C THR A 96 -7.72 -4.36 -17.55
N GLY A 97 -8.79 -4.13 -16.80
CA GLY A 97 -8.75 -3.56 -15.46
C GLY A 97 -8.20 -2.14 -15.35
N ASP A 98 -8.18 -1.36 -16.43
CA ASP A 98 -7.65 0.00 -16.42
C ASP A 98 -8.34 0.89 -15.37
N CYS A 99 -7.61 1.84 -14.77
CA CYS A 99 -8.13 2.77 -13.77
C CYS A 99 -7.91 4.23 -14.20
N SER A 100 -8.52 4.59 -15.33
CA SER A 100 -8.45 5.93 -15.95
C SER A 100 -7.06 6.31 -16.48
N GLY A 101 -6.32 5.33 -17.00
CA GLY A 101 -5.06 5.55 -17.71
C GLY A 101 -3.89 5.97 -16.83
N GLN A 102 -3.92 5.64 -15.54
CA GLN A 102 -2.86 5.96 -14.58
C GLN A 102 -2.22 4.71 -14.00
N LEU A 103 -0.91 4.74 -13.74
CA LEU A 103 -0.23 3.63 -13.07
C LEU A 103 -0.73 3.48 -11.64
N GLY A 104 -0.75 4.58 -10.87
CA GLY A 104 -1.34 4.63 -9.54
C GLY A 104 -2.82 5.00 -9.62
N CYS A 105 -3.70 4.06 -9.26
CA CYS A 105 -5.15 4.27 -9.36
C CYS A 105 -5.70 5.27 -8.33
N ARG A 106 -4.97 5.57 -7.24
CA ARG A 106 -5.32 6.60 -6.25
C ARG A 106 -6.78 6.53 -5.75
N GLY A 107 -7.29 5.31 -5.55
CA GLY A 107 -8.66 5.06 -5.09
C GLY A 107 -9.71 4.93 -6.19
N LEU A 108 -9.34 5.11 -7.46
CA LEU A 108 -10.20 4.77 -8.60
C LEU A 108 -10.36 3.25 -8.72
N GLY A 109 -11.57 2.82 -9.08
CA GLY A 109 -11.86 1.42 -9.38
C GLY A 109 -11.48 1.04 -10.81
N GLY A 110 -11.23 -0.24 -11.05
CA GLY A 110 -10.95 -0.77 -12.38
C GLY A 110 -12.18 -0.77 -13.29
N LEU A 111 -11.96 -0.50 -14.58
CA LEU A 111 -12.95 -0.61 -15.64
C LEU A 111 -13.09 -2.08 -16.10
N PRO A 112 -14.31 -2.56 -16.39
CA PRO A 112 -14.51 -3.90 -16.93
C PRO A 112 -13.88 -4.10 -18.32
N PRO A 113 -13.40 -5.31 -18.67
CA PRO A 113 -13.30 -6.49 -17.82
C PRO A 113 -12.12 -6.41 -16.84
N ALA A 114 -12.36 -6.79 -15.59
CA ALA A 114 -11.34 -6.86 -14.54
C ALA A 114 -11.56 -8.12 -13.69
N THR A 115 -10.54 -8.97 -13.57
CA THR A 115 -10.56 -10.08 -12.60
C THR A 115 -10.44 -9.49 -11.21
N LEU A 116 -11.53 -9.51 -10.44
CA LEU A 116 -11.63 -8.78 -9.19
C LEU A 116 -11.58 -9.77 -8.01
N ASN A 117 -10.51 -9.70 -7.22
CA ASN A 117 -10.42 -10.46 -5.98
C ASN A 117 -10.78 -9.55 -4.80
N LEU A 118 -11.86 -9.90 -4.09
CA LEU A 118 -12.28 -9.21 -2.87
C LEU A 118 -11.50 -9.74 -1.67
N LEU A 119 -10.87 -8.86 -0.91
CA LEU A 119 -10.17 -9.21 0.32
C LEU A 119 -11.11 -9.06 1.52
N ASN A 120 -11.61 -10.18 2.01
CA ASN A 120 -12.31 -10.26 3.30
C ASN A 120 -11.49 -11.13 4.26
N ASN A 121 -11.04 -10.50 5.35
CA ASN A 121 -10.46 -11.05 6.57
C ASN A 121 -9.92 -12.50 6.50
N ASN A 122 -8.58 -12.60 6.46
CA ASN A 122 -7.74 -13.74 6.89
C ASN A 122 -7.06 -14.60 5.80
N ILE A 123 -6.78 -14.07 4.61
CA ILE A 123 -5.87 -14.72 3.66
C ILE A 123 -4.83 -13.69 3.19
N TRP A 124 -3.55 -13.95 3.47
CA TRP A 124 -2.43 -12.99 3.30
C TRP A 124 -1.58 -13.25 2.04
N TYR A 125 -1.97 -14.25 1.25
CA TYR A 125 -1.32 -14.67 0.00
C TYR A 125 -2.32 -14.58 -1.15
N HIS A 126 -2.04 -13.71 -2.12
CA HIS A 126 -2.86 -13.61 -3.33
C HIS A 126 -2.03 -13.91 -4.57
N LYS A 127 -2.40 -15.02 -5.21
CA LYS A 127 -1.89 -15.40 -6.52
C LYS A 127 -2.73 -14.70 -7.58
N MET A 128 -2.07 -13.94 -8.45
CA MET A 128 -2.71 -13.38 -9.64
C MET A 128 -2.50 -14.38 -10.78
N GLN A 129 -3.60 -14.93 -11.32
CA GLN A 129 -3.67 -15.88 -12.44
C GLN A 129 -4.80 -15.47 -13.37
#